data_AF-A0AAU3RUI0-F1
#
_entry.id   AF-A0AAU3RUI0-F1
#
_cell.length_a   1.000
_cell.length_b   1.000
_cell.length_c   1.000
_cell.angle_alpha   90.00
_cell.angle_beta   90.00
_cell.angle_gamma   90.00
#
_symmetry.space_group_name_H-M   'P 1'
#
loop_
_entity.id
_entity.type
_entity.pdbx_description
1 polymer ?
#
loop_
_entity_poly.entity_id
_entity_poly.type
_entity_poly.pdbx_seq_one_letter_code
_entity_poly.pdbx_strand_id
1 'polypeptide(L)'
;MDVYTSPTAFYGAFKHKAHLLSRQSGMGVADLLSSCYFGRLVARVFQAQPERWILKGGHALLTRYAGAARSTAEYGVRAGR
;
A
#
# COMPACT_ATOMS: atom_id res chain seq x y z
N MET A 1 2.46 -14.45 -16.25
CA MET A 1 3.09 -13.31 -15.56
C MET A 1 3.30 -12.25 -16.62
N ASP A 2 2.70 -11.06 -16.49
CA ASP A 2 2.97 -9.97 -17.42
C ASP A 2 4.44 -9.54 -17.27
N VAL A 3 5.23 -9.75 -18.32
CA VAL A 3 6.64 -9.35 -18.35
C VAL A 3 6.69 -7.92 -18.88
N TYR A 4 7.17 -7.00 -18.06
CA TYR A 4 7.34 -5.59 -18.46
C TYR A 4 8.75 -5.37 -18.99
N THR A 5 8.85 -4.80 -20.19
CA THR A 5 10.12 -4.57 -20.89
C THR A 5 11.00 -3.52 -20.20
N SER A 6 10.42 -2.65 -19.38
CA SER A 6 11.15 -1.63 -18.62
C SER A 6 10.44 -1.25 -17.32
N PRO A 7 11.15 -0.61 -16.37
CA PRO A 7 10.53 -0.04 -15.17
C PRO A 7 9.45 1.00 -15.48
N THR A 8 9.61 1.79 -16.55
CA THR A 8 8.62 2.78 -16.99
C THR A 8 7.37 2.11 -17.56
N ALA A 9 7.52 1.02 -18.32
CA ALA A 9 6.40 0.23 -18.83
C ALA A 9 5.60 -0.39 -17.67
N PHE A 10 6.29 -0.93 -16.67
CA PHE A 10 5.66 -1.40 -15.44
C PHE A 10 4.90 -0.27 -14.74
N TYR A 11 5.53 0.89 -14.53
CA TYR A 11 4.89 2.01 -13.83
C TYR A 11 3.65 2.52 -14.59
N GLY A 12 3.71 2.58 -15.92
CA GLY A 12 2.56 2.92 -16.76
C GLY A 12 1.40 1.96 -16.59
N ALA A 13 1.65 0.65 -16.68
CA ALA A 13 0.64 -0.38 -16.47
C ALA A 13 0.09 -0.39 -15.02
N PHE A 14 0.96 -0.16 -14.05
CA PHE A 14 0.59 -0.07 -12.64
C PHE A 14 -0.35 1.11 -12.39
N LYS A 15 -0.02 2.29 -12.91
CA LYS A 15 -0.88 3.48 -12.82
C LYS A 15 -2.20 3.27 -13.57
N HIS A 16 -2.17 2.64 -14.75
CA HIS A 16 -3.38 2.31 -15.50
C HIS A 16 -4.33 1.43 -14.69
N LYS A 17 -3.81 0.39 -14.02
CA LYS A 17 -4.60 -0.47 -13.14
C LYS A 17 -5.18 0.30 -11.95
N ALA A 18 -4.43 1.22 -11.36
CA ALA A 18 -4.95 2.11 -10.31
C ALA A 18 -6.09 3.00 -10.80
N HIS A 19 -6.03 3.53 -12.04
CA HIS A 19 -7.13 4.29 -12.63
C HIS A 19 -8.41 3.45 -12.81
N LEU A 20 -8.29 2.20 -13.24
CA LEU A 20 -9.45 1.30 -13.37
C LEU A 20 -10.10 1.03 -12.01
N LEU A 21 -9.29 0.74 -10.99
CA LEU A 21 -9.76 0.49 -9.63
C LEU A 21 -10.36 1.74 -8.98
N SER A 22 -9.82 2.93 -9.27
CA SER A 22 -10.35 4.20 -8.78
C SER A 22 -11.79 4.41 -9.25
N ARG A 23 -12.09 4.09 -10.53
CA ARG A 23 -13.44 4.19 -11.08
C ARG A 23 -14.42 3.20 -10.45
N GLN A 24 -13.94 2.01 -10.08
CA GLN A 24 -14.77 0.95 -9.49
C GLN A 24 -15.04 1.17 -7.99
N SER A 25 -14.05 1.71 -7.27
CA SER A 25 -14.09 1.84 -5.81
C SER A 25 -14.44 3.25 -5.30
N GLY A 26 -14.37 4.27 -6.16
CA GLY A 26 -14.50 5.67 -5.76
C GLY A 26 -13.29 6.23 -5.01
N MET A 27 -12.24 5.43 -4.79
CA MET A 27 -11.01 5.87 -4.13
C MET A 27 -10.13 6.69 -5.09
N GLY A 28 -9.36 7.62 -4.54
CA GLY A 28 -8.35 8.38 -5.29
C GLY A 28 -7.25 7.47 -5.82
N VAL A 29 -6.77 7.74 -7.05
CA VAL A 29 -5.64 7.00 -7.65
C VAL A 29 -4.40 7.08 -6.77
N ALA A 30 -4.14 8.24 -6.17
CA ALA A 30 -3.01 8.44 -5.26
C ALA A 30 -3.12 7.55 -4.01
N ASP A 31 -4.32 7.37 -3.46
CA ASP A 31 -4.57 6.52 -2.28
C ASP A 31 -4.37 5.03 -2.60
N LEU A 32 -4.79 4.61 -3.80
CA LEU A 32 -4.61 3.24 -4.28
C LEU A 32 -3.12 2.89 -4.46
N LEU A 33 -2.36 3.80 -5.08
CA LEU A 33 -0.91 3.63 -5.26
C LEU A 33 -0.20 3.62 -3.91
N SER A 34 -0.51 4.59 -3.05
CA SER A 34 -0.04 4.70 -1.68
C SER A 34 -0.26 3.42 -0.87
N SER A 35 -1.47 2.88 -0.89
CA SER A 35 -1.83 1.64 -0.21
C SER A 35 -1.01 0.46 -0.71
N CYS A 36 -0.76 0.37 -2.02
CA CYS A 36 0.08 -0.68 -2.59
C CYS A 36 1.55 -0.56 -2.16
N TYR A 37 2.13 0.64 -2.20
CA TYR A 37 3.51 0.86 -1.75
C TYR A 37 3.66 0.57 -0.25
N PHE A 38 2.72 1.04 0.56
CA PHE A 38 2.72 0.79 1.99
C PHE A 38 2.61 -0.70 2.30
N GLY A 39 1.69 -1.42 1.65
CA GLY A 39 1.56 -2.86 1.81
C GLY A 39 2.85 -3.61 1.49
N ARG A 40 3.56 -3.21 0.43
CA ARG A 40 4.88 -3.78 0.08
C ARG A 40 5.96 -3.46 1.10
N LEU A 41 5.97 -2.25 1.66
CA LEU A 41 6.91 -1.86 2.70
C LEU A 41 6.68 -2.68 3.97
N VAL A 42 5.43 -2.76 4.44
CA VAL A 42 5.04 -3.54 5.61
C VAL A 42 5.43 -5.00 5.42
N ALA A 43 5.09 -5.61 4.29
CA ALA A 43 5.47 -7.00 4.00
C ALA A 43 6.98 -7.24 4.15
N ARG A 44 7.82 -6.33 3.64
CA ARG A 44 9.29 -6.45 3.74
C ARG A 44 9.80 -6.24 5.16
N VAL A 45 9.27 -5.24 5.87
CA VAL A 45 9.69 -4.92 7.25
C VAL A 45 9.38 -6.07 8.19
N PHE A 46 8.16 -6.61 8.12
CA PHE A 46 7.72 -7.73 8.96
C PHE A 46 8.35 -9.06 8.54
N GLN A 47 8.69 -9.26 7.27
CA GLN A 47 9.46 -10.44 6.86
C GLN A 47 10.90 -10.40 7.39
N ALA A 48 11.55 -9.23 7.35
CA ALA A 48 12.94 -9.10 7.78
C ALA A 48 13.10 -9.15 9.31
N GLN A 49 12.17 -8.55 10.06
CA GLN A 49 12.26 -8.40 11.51
C GLN A 49 10.86 -8.48 12.17
N PRO A 50 10.23 -9.67 12.17
CA PRO A 50 8.82 -9.84 12.54
C PRO A 50 8.46 -9.34 13.94
N GLU A 51 9.36 -9.55 14.92
CA GLU A 51 9.11 -9.21 16.33
C GLU A 51 9.54 -7.78 16.71
N ARG A 52 10.25 -7.07 15.83
CA ARG A 52 10.86 -5.78 16.17
C ARG A 52 9.94 -4.58 15.88
N TRP A 53 8.96 -4.77 15.01
CA TRP A 53 8.14 -3.68 14.49
C TRP A 53 6.68 -3.90 14.83
N ILE A 54 6.01 -2.83 15.26
CA ILE A 54 4.56 -2.84 15.47
C ILE A 54 3.94 -1.89 14.44
N LEU A 55 2.96 -2.39 13.68
CA LEU A 55 2.21 -1.62 12.71
C LEU A 55 1.22 -0.71 13.44
N LYS A 56 1.28 0.61 13.21
CA LYS A 56 0.46 1.62 13.88
C LYS A 56 -0.14 2.63 12.89
N GLY A 57 -1.04 3.48 13.37
CA GLY A 57 -1.65 4.57 12.59
C GLY A 57 -2.83 4.14 11.68
N GLY A 58 -3.35 5.09 10.89
CA GLY A 58 -4.52 4.88 10.03
C GLY A 58 -4.32 3.83 8.92
N HIS A 59 -3.09 3.66 8.42
CA HIS A 59 -2.78 2.61 7.46
C HIS A 59 -2.66 1.19 8.07
N ALA A 60 -2.38 1.09 9.39
CA ALA A 60 -2.52 -0.17 10.11
C ALA A 60 -3.99 -0.63 10.16
N LEU A 61 -4.89 0.34 10.33
CA LEU A 61 -6.33 0.13 10.26
C LEU A 61 -6.77 -0.30 8.85
N LEU A 62 -6.24 0.31 7.78
CA LEU A 62 -6.52 -0.12 6.40
C LEU A 62 -6.03 -1.55 6.09
N THR A 63 -4.93 -1.98 6.71
CA THR A 63 -4.41 -3.36 6.56
C THR A 63 -5.31 -4.38 7.28
N ARG A 64 -5.98 -3.98 8.38
CA ARG A 64 -6.86 -4.86 9.18
C ARG A 64 -8.34 -4.80 8.78
N TYR A 65 -8.79 -3.67 8.24
CA TYR A 65 -10.17 -3.40 7.86
C TYR A 65 -10.20 -2.78 6.45
N ALA A 66 -10.05 -3.64 5.44
CA ALA A 66 -10.19 -3.24 4.05
C ALA A 66 -11.57 -2.59 3.83
N GLY A 67 -11.60 -1.28 3.58
CA GLY A 67 -12.81 -0.53 3.20
C GLY A 67 -13.60 0.15 4.32
N ALA A 68 -13.24 0.01 5.60
CA ALA A 68 -13.96 0.66 6.72
C ALA A 68 -13.19 1.82 7.39
N ALA A 69 -11.91 2.00 7.05
CA ALA A 69 -11.09 3.07 7.59
C ALA A 69 -10.89 4.18 6.54
N ARG A 70 -10.98 5.45 6.96
CA ARG A 70 -10.60 6.60 6.11
C ARG A 70 -9.08 6.64 5.97
N SER A 71 -8.60 6.85 4.73
CA SER A 71 -7.19 7.15 4.46
C SER A 71 -6.79 8.43 5.18
N THR A 72 -5.96 8.31 6.22
CA THR A 72 -5.20 9.43 6.77
C THR A 72 -3.78 9.36 6.25
N ALA A 73 -3.21 10.51 5.87
CA ALA A 73 -1.87 10.64 5.26
C ALA A 73 -0.70 10.25 6.18
N GLU A 74 -0.97 9.66 7.34
CA GLU A 74 0.03 9.31 8.33
C GLU A 74 0.43 7.83 8.20
N TYR A 75 1.71 7.63 7.88
CA TYR A 75 2.37 6.33 7.90
C TYR A 75 3.20 6.23 9.18
N GLY A 76 2.82 5.34 10.10
CA GLY A 76 3.53 5.19 11.38
C GLY A 76 3.93 3.74 11.63
N VAL A 77 5.23 3.45 11.60
CA VAL A 77 5.81 2.22 12.17
C VAL A 77 6.67 2.63 13.36
N ARG A 78 6.53 1.96 14.50
CA ARG A 78 7.36 2.23 15.70
C ARG A 78 8.09 0.96 16.10
N ALA A 79 9.35 1.11 16.51
CA ALA A 79 10.10 0.04 17.16
C ALA A 79 9.39 -0.42 18.45
N GLY A 80 9.24 -1.74 18.60
CA GLY A 80 8.94 -2.37 19.89
C GLY A 80 10.15 -2.20 20.81
N ARG A 81 9.89 -1.98 22.10
CA ARG A 81 10.96 -1.94 23.11
C ARG A 81 11.60 -3.31 23.24
#